data_AF-A0A933M5W2-F1
#
_entry.id   AF-A0A933M5W2-F1
#
_cell.length_a   1.000
_cell.length_b   1.000
_cell.length_c   1.000
_cell.angle_alpha   90.00
_cell.angle_beta   90.00
_cell.angle_gamma   90.00
#
_symmetry.space_group_name_H-M   'P 1'
#
loop_
_entity.id
_entity.type
_entity.pdbx_description
1 polymer ?
#
loop_
_entity_poly.entity_id
_entity_poly.type
_entity_poly.pdbx_seq_one_letter_code
_entity_poly.pdbx_strand_id
1 'polypeptide(L)'
;MTGSGLYAIVIHLARPKRVTVGKLGVFMFPAGVYVYTGSAIKNLESRVSRHRKKIKTLRWHIDYLRENSSWAGAVVFPGMKEECALAARIFKAAGGATICKGFGSSDCHCESHLAFSGMGSGRTLEVLERLPGAAPWAPPRGRSALFEPA
;
A
#
# COMPACT_ATOMS: atom_id res chain seq x y z
N MET A 1 -19.09 8.30 -7.04
CA MET A 1 -17.77 8.93 -7.24
C MET A 1 -16.90 8.02 -8.11
N THR A 2 -16.68 8.40 -9.37
CA THR A 2 -15.97 7.62 -10.41
C THR A 2 -14.55 8.16 -10.62
N GLY A 3 -13.79 8.35 -9.54
CA GLY A 3 -12.41 8.84 -9.62
C GLY A 3 -11.43 7.75 -10.06
N SER A 4 -10.53 8.08 -10.99
CA SER A 4 -9.32 7.30 -11.31
C SER A 4 -8.10 7.92 -10.64
N GLY A 5 -7.00 7.18 -10.53
CA GLY A 5 -5.75 7.72 -10.02
C GLY A 5 -4.86 6.65 -9.42
N LEU A 6 -3.86 7.11 -8.68
CA LEU A 6 -2.93 6.24 -7.95
C LEU A 6 -3.21 6.32 -6.44
N TYR A 7 -2.66 5.38 -5.69
CA TYR A 7 -2.70 5.37 -4.24
C TYR A 7 -1.41 4.78 -3.66
N ALA A 8 -1.09 5.20 -2.45
CA ALA A 8 -0.07 4.63 -1.60
C ALA A 8 -0.72 4.10 -0.31
N ILE A 9 -0.52 2.82 0.00
CA ILE A 9 -1.02 2.19 1.23
C ILE A 9 0.14 2.02 2.20
N VAL A 10 -0.05 2.44 3.44
CA VAL A 10 0.92 2.25 4.52
C VAL A 10 0.41 1.19 5.48
N ILE A 11 1.22 0.15 5.69
CA ILE A 11 0.96 -0.93 6.65
C ILE A 11 2.16 -1.15 7.56
N HIS A 12 1.90 -1.68 8.75
CA HIS A 12 2.92 -2.03 9.73
C HIS A 12 2.89 -3.53 10.02
N LEU A 13 4.03 -4.19 9.82
CA LEU A 13 4.23 -5.59 10.18
C LEU A 13 4.99 -5.65 11.51
N ALA A 14 4.31 -6.08 12.58
CA ALA A 14 4.86 -6.01 13.94
C ALA A 14 6.04 -6.96 14.21
N ARG A 15 6.15 -8.06 13.47
CA ARG A 15 7.22 -9.06 13.61
C ARG A 15 7.59 -9.64 12.25
N PRO A 16 8.84 -10.09 12.04
CA PRO A 16 9.22 -10.68 10.77
C PRO A 16 8.32 -11.86 10.43
N LYS A 17 7.94 -11.99 9.15
CA LYS A 17 7.00 -13.04 8.73
C LYS A 17 7.34 -13.59 7.36
N ARG A 18 7.26 -14.92 7.25
CA ARG A 18 7.26 -15.62 5.97
C ARG A 18 5.85 -15.58 5.38
N VAL A 19 5.72 -15.04 4.17
CA VAL A 19 4.42 -14.87 3.49
C VAL A 19 4.52 -15.45 2.08
N THR A 20 3.54 -16.27 1.72
CA THR A 20 3.33 -16.74 0.34
C THR A 20 2.51 -15.69 -0.40
N VAL A 21 3.09 -15.08 -1.42
CA VAL A 21 2.48 -13.99 -2.20
C VAL A 21 1.98 -14.55 -3.53
N GLY A 22 0.82 -15.20 -3.50
CA GLY A 22 0.21 -15.79 -4.71
C GLY A 22 1.19 -16.61 -5.54
N LYS A 23 1.28 -16.32 -6.85
CA LYS A 23 2.23 -16.96 -7.77
C LYS A 23 3.64 -16.36 -7.73
N LEU A 24 3.85 -15.24 -7.05
CA LEU A 24 5.16 -14.58 -6.96
C LEU A 24 6.15 -15.40 -6.12
N GLY A 25 5.64 -16.21 -5.19
CA GLY A 25 6.45 -17.13 -4.37
C GLY A 25 6.40 -16.81 -2.88
N VAL A 26 7.41 -17.31 -2.15
CA VAL A 26 7.49 -17.19 -0.69
C VAL A 26 8.63 -16.26 -0.31
N PHE A 27 8.35 -15.25 0.52
CA PHE A 27 9.31 -14.23 0.92
C PHE A 27 9.34 -14.07 2.43
N MET A 28 10.51 -13.69 2.95
CA MET A 28 10.66 -13.25 4.34
C MET A 28 10.53 -11.72 4.38
N PHE A 29 9.51 -11.22 5.07
CA PHE A 29 9.29 -9.81 5.31
C PHE A 29 9.82 -9.42 6.70
N PRO A 30 10.82 -8.53 6.83
CA PRO A 30 11.23 -7.97 8.12
C PRO A 30 10.09 -7.25 8.84
N ALA A 31 10.17 -7.13 10.16
CA ALA A 31 9.28 -6.24 10.90
C ALA A 31 9.51 -4.78 10.46
N GLY A 32 8.45 -4.01 10.39
CA GLY A 32 8.51 -2.59 10.07
C GLY A 32 7.41 -2.13 9.13
N VAL A 33 7.65 -0.99 8.47
CA VAL A 33 6.66 -0.25 7.71
C VAL A 33 6.83 -0.49 6.23
N TYR A 34 5.71 -0.74 5.55
CA TYR A 34 5.69 -0.94 4.11
C TYR A 34 4.77 0.06 3.45
N VAL A 35 5.20 0.58 2.30
CA VAL A 35 4.42 1.45 1.43
C VAL A 35 4.20 0.75 0.09
N TYR A 36 2.94 0.45 -0.22
CA TYR A 36 2.56 -0.15 -1.49
C TYR A 36 1.96 0.90 -2.42
N THR A 37 2.49 1.02 -3.63
CA THR A 37 1.96 1.90 -4.68
C THR A 37 1.09 1.09 -5.64
N GLY A 38 -0.05 1.65 -6.05
CA GLY A 38 -0.88 1.02 -7.08
C GLY A 38 -1.82 2.01 -7.76
N SER A 39 -2.49 1.54 -8.81
CA SER A 39 -3.44 2.33 -9.60
C SER A 39 -4.87 1.82 -9.53
N ALA A 40 -5.81 2.73 -9.81
CA ALA A 40 -7.21 2.43 -10.02
C ALA A 40 -7.72 3.19 -11.27
N ILE A 41 -8.10 2.44 -12.30
CA ILE A 41 -8.68 3.00 -13.54
C ILE A 41 -10.06 3.63 -13.27
N LYS A 42 -10.81 3.08 -12.30
CA LYS A 42 -12.11 3.60 -11.82
C LYS A 42 -12.23 3.28 -10.33
N ASN A 43 -13.06 4.06 -9.63
CA ASN A 43 -13.43 3.83 -8.22
C ASN A 43 -12.22 3.77 -7.27
N LEU A 44 -11.32 4.76 -7.36
CA LEU A 44 -10.10 4.88 -6.54
C LEU A 44 -10.39 4.66 -5.05
N GLU A 45 -11.37 5.39 -4.51
CA GLU A 45 -11.83 5.27 -3.12
C GLU A 45 -12.22 3.84 -2.73
N SER A 46 -12.96 3.14 -3.61
CA SER A 46 -13.37 1.76 -3.38
C SER A 46 -12.19 0.79 -3.46
N ARG A 47 -11.19 1.06 -4.30
CA ARG A 47 -9.96 0.26 -4.39
C ARG A 47 -9.16 0.34 -3.08
N VAL A 48 -8.94 1.55 -2.56
CA VAL A 48 -8.25 1.75 -1.27
C VAL A 48 -9.06 1.14 -0.13
N SER A 49 -10.39 1.37 -0.10
CA SER A 49 -11.29 0.76 0.89
C SER A 49 -11.21 -0.77 0.89
N ARG A 50 -11.09 -1.38 -0.29
CA ARG A 50 -10.91 -2.84 -0.40
C ARG A 50 -9.60 -3.27 0.25
N HIS A 51 -8.49 -2.59 -0.03
CA HIS A 51 -7.21 -2.96 0.56
C HIS A 51 -7.17 -2.74 2.08
N ARG A 52 -7.92 -1.77 2.62
CA ARG A 52 -8.04 -1.59 4.08
C ARG A 52 -8.59 -2.81 4.81
N LYS A 53 -9.59 -3.49 4.23
CA LYS A 53 -10.19 -4.70 4.83
C LYS A 53 -9.09 -5.73 5.15
N LYS A 54 -9.21 -6.45 6.26
CA LYS A 54 -8.22 -7.49 6.59
C LYS A 54 -8.57 -8.81 5.88
N ILE A 55 -9.77 -9.32 6.14
CA ILE A 55 -10.28 -10.58 5.58
C ILE A 55 -10.99 -10.31 4.26
N LYS A 56 -10.52 -10.93 3.18
CA LYS A 56 -11.11 -10.83 1.82
C LYS A 56 -10.53 -11.91 0.91
N THR A 57 -11.15 -12.14 -0.25
CA THR A 57 -10.49 -12.89 -1.34
C THR A 57 -9.23 -12.15 -1.82
N LEU A 58 -8.07 -12.79 -1.73
CA LEU A 58 -6.79 -12.21 -2.13
C LEU A 58 -6.69 -12.15 -3.65
N ARG A 59 -6.41 -10.96 -4.18
CA ARG A 59 -6.32 -10.73 -5.64
C ARG A 59 -5.06 -9.97 -6.04
N TRP A 60 -4.57 -9.09 -5.17
CA TRP A 60 -3.35 -8.32 -5.39
C TRP A 60 -2.26 -8.77 -4.41
N HIS A 61 -0.98 -8.61 -4.77
CA HIS A 61 0.13 -8.98 -3.89
C HIS A 61 0.02 -8.34 -2.50
N ILE A 62 -0.39 -7.06 -2.43
CA ILE A 62 -0.60 -6.37 -1.15
C ILE A 62 -1.65 -7.03 -0.25
N ASP A 63 -2.63 -7.76 -0.81
CA ASP A 63 -3.65 -8.43 0.00
C ASP A 63 -3.01 -9.52 0.89
N TYR A 64 -2.03 -10.28 0.37
CA TYR A 64 -1.33 -11.34 1.12
C TYR A 64 -0.51 -10.78 2.29
N LEU A 65 0.14 -9.64 2.09
CA LEU A 65 0.87 -8.97 3.17
C LEU A 65 -0.09 -8.30 4.15
N ARG A 66 -1.19 -7.74 3.66
CA ARG A 66 -2.20 -7.01 4.46
C ARG A 66 -2.87 -7.88 5.51
N GLU A 67 -3.15 -9.15 5.23
CA GLU A 67 -3.73 -10.07 6.24
C GLU A 67 -2.87 -10.21 7.49
N ASN A 68 -1.57 -9.96 7.34
CA ASN A 68 -0.55 -10.18 8.35
C ASN A 68 -0.05 -8.89 9.03
N SER A 69 -0.60 -7.74 8.63
CA SER A 69 -0.17 -6.43 9.08
C SER A 69 -1.30 -5.64 9.75
N SER A 70 -0.94 -4.53 10.38
CA SER A 70 -1.86 -3.49 10.82
C SER A 70 -1.94 -2.40 9.76
N TRP A 71 -3.14 -1.83 9.57
CA TRP A 71 -3.34 -0.68 8.69
C TRP A 71 -2.84 0.59 9.37
N ALA A 72 -1.96 1.34 8.71
CA ALA A 72 -1.52 2.64 9.20
C ALA A 72 -2.25 3.79 8.50
N GLY A 73 -2.47 3.70 7.19
CA GLY A 73 -3.14 4.76 6.44
C GLY A 73 -3.02 4.57 4.94
N ALA A 74 -3.55 5.54 4.19
CA ALA A 74 -3.34 5.63 2.76
C ALA A 74 -3.34 7.09 2.30
N VAL A 75 -2.66 7.34 1.18
CA VAL A 75 -2.67 8.61 0.46
C VAL A 75 -3.13 8.32 -0.97
N VAL A 76 -4.00 9.15 -1.51
CA VAL A 76 -4.48 9.04 -2.90
C VAL A 76 -3.90 10.15 -3.77
N PHE A 77 -3.77 9.86 -5.06
CA PHE A 77 -3.31 10.78 -6.09
C PHE A 77 -4.33 10.79 -7.24
N PRO A 78 -5.47 11.50 -7.08
CA PRO A 78 -6.53 11.52 -8.08
C PRO A 78 -6.06 12.02 -9.44
N GLY A 79 -6.45 11.33 -10.51
CA GLY A 79 -6.11 11.69 -11.89
C GLY A 79 -4.68 11.40 -12.33
N MET A 80 -3.77 11.05 -11.41
CA MET A 80 -2.39 10.68 -11.74
C MET A 80 -2.36 9.31 -12.44
N LYS A 81 -1.47 9.16 -13.44
CA LYS A 81 -1.37 7.94 -14.28
C LYS A 81 -0.02 7.22 -14.19
N GLU A 82 1.04 7.95 -13.87
CA GLU A 82 2.42 7.45 -13.88
C GLU A 82 2.75 6.65 -12.61
N GLU A 83 2.24 5.42 -12.50
CA GLU A 83 2.42 4.55 -11.32
C GLU A 83 3.90 4.31 -10.99
N CYS A 84 4.71 3.99 -12.01
CA CYS A 84 6.14 3.71 -11.84
C CYS A 84 6.90 4.95 -11.33
N ALA A 85 6.57 6.14 -11.84
CA ALA A 85 7.20 7.38 -11.39
C ALA A 85 6.80 7.71 -9.94
N LEU A 86 5.54 7.47 -9.56
CA LEU A 86 5.11 7.63 -8.18
C LEU A 86 5.82 6.63 -7.25
N ALA A 87 5.91 5.36 -7.64
CA ALA A 87 6.60 4.33 -6.87
C ALA A 87 8.06 4.74 -6.63
N ALA A 88 8.81 5.12 -7.67
CA ALA A 88 10.20 5.58 -7.54
C ALA A 88 10.34 6.79 -6.60
N ARG A 89 9.40 7.75 -6.69
CA ARG A 89 9.37 8.91 -5.80
C ARG A 89 9.11 8.52 -4.34
N ILE A 90 8.24 7.54 -4.11
CA ILE A 90 7.96 6.99 -2.78
C ILE A 90 9.17 6.27 -2.21
N PHE A 91 9.86 5.44 -3.00
CA PHE A 91 11.11 4.80 -2.58
C PHE A 91 12.13 5.83 -2.11
N LYS A 92 12.35 6.90 -2.90
CA LYS A 92 13.28 7.97 -2.52
C LYS A 92 12.84 8.69 -1.24
N ALA A 93 11.57 9.09 -1.15
CA ALA A 93 11.06 9.89 -0.04
C ALA A 93 10.98 9.09 1.27
N ALA A 94 10.67 7.80 1.19
CA ALA A 94 10.53 6.92 2.35
C ALA A 94 11.85 6.29 2.83
N GLY A 95 12.99 6.61 2.19
CA GLY A 95 14.24 5.87 2.41
C GLY A 95 14.06 4.38 2.14
N GLY A 96 13.27 4.07 1.10
CA GLY A 96 12.72 2.76 0.83
C GLY A 96 13.74 1.75 0.31
N ALA A 97 13.69 0.53 0.81
CA ALA A 97 14.42 -0.62 0.29
C ALA A 97 13.47 -1.65 -0.35
N THR A 98 13.97 -2.40 -1.33
CA THR A 98 13.24 -3.51 -1.95
C THR A 98 13.44 -4.79 -1.15
N ILE A 99 12.36 -5.35 -0.60
CA ILE A 99 12.38 -6.65 0.09
C ILE A 99 11.90 -7.78 -0.83
N CYS A 100 10.91 -7.51 -1.66
CA CYS A 100 10.29 -8.50 -2.54
C CYS A 100 10.29 -7.97 -3.98
N LYS A 101 11.16 -8.55 -4.80
CA LYS A 101 11.25 -8.23 -6.23
C LYS A 101 9.99 -8.73 -6.97
N GLY A 102 9.49 -7.96 -7.93
CA GLY A 102 8.26 -8.21 -8.68
C GLY A 102 6.97 -7.88 -7.92
N PHE A 103 7.04 -7.38 -6.69
CA PHE A 103 5.85 -7.13 -5.88
C PHE A 103 5.06 -5.92 -6.41
N GLY A 104 3.99 -6.21 -7.14
CA GLY A 104 3.07 -5.19 -7.65
C GLY A 104 3.54 -4.55 -8.95
N SER A 105 4.62 -5.09 -9.54
CA SER A 105 5.23 -4.60 -10.77
C SER A 105 5.23 -5.66 -11.88
N SER A 106 4.22 -6.53 -11.92
CA SER A 106 4.18 -7.66 -12.87
C SER A 106 3.98 -7.24 -14.33
N ASP A 107 3.51 -6.01 -14.56
CA ASP A 107 3.25 -5.41 -15.87
C ASP A 107 4.27 -4.31 -16.23
N CYS A 108 5.34 -4.17 -15.44
CA CYS A 108 6.39 -3.19 -15.69
C CYS A 108 7.79 -3.75 -15.35
N HIS A 109 8.83 -2.94 -15.54
CA HIS A 109 10.22 -3.31 -15.27
C HIS A 109 10.72 -2.83 -13.89
N CYS A 110 9.84 -2.28 -13.05
CA CYS A 110 10.24 -1.84 -11.71
C CYS A 110 10.61 -3.07 -10.85
N GLU A 111 11.67 -2.93 -10.06
CA GLU A 111 12.05 -3.99 -9.13
C GLU A 111 10.91 -4.34 -8.17
N SER A 112 10.17 -3.35 -7.68
CA SER A 112 9.00 -3.55 -6.82
C SER A 112 8.18 -2.26 -6.73
N HIS A 113 6.88 -2.38 -6.52
CA HIS A 113 6.02 -1.26 -6.09
C HIS A 113 5.76 -1.27 -4.57
N LEU A 114 6.43 -2.17 -3.84
CA LEU A 114 6.43 -2.25 -2.38
C LEU A 114 7.76 -1.77 -1.80
N ALA A 115 7.75 -0.60 -1.20
CA ALA A 115 8.89 -0.05 -0.46
C ALA A 115 8.84 -0.49 1.01
N PHE A 116 9.96 -0.99 1.54
CA PHE A 116 10.18 -1.10 2.98
C PHE A 116 10.75 0.22 3.49
N SER A 117 9.95 0.95 4.27
CA SER A 117 10.27 2.29 4.76
C SER A 117 11.31 2.22 5.89
N GLY A 118 12.33 3.08 5.82
CA GLY A 118 13.32 3.25 6.89
C GLY A 118 12.80 4.07 8.09
N MET A 119 11.49 4.31 8.16
CA MET A 119 10.86 5.20 9.14
C MET A 119 9.62 4.56 9.78
N GLY A 120 9.17 5.15 10.90
CA GLY A 120 7.89 4.82 11.52
C GLY A 120 6.69 5.18 10.62
N SER A 121 5.52 4.60 10.92
CA SER A 121 4.32 4.73 10.10
C SER A 121 3.78 6.16 10.01
N GLY A 122 3.77 6.90 11.13
CA GLY A 122 3.33 8.31 11.17
C GLY A 122 4.20 9.20 10.28
N ARG A 123 5.52 9.17 10.47
CA ARG A 123 6.47 9.92 9.63
C ARG A 123 6.40 9.52 8.15
N THR A 124 6.17 8.23 7.87
CA THR A 124 5.97 7.76 6.50
C THR A 124 4.74 8.42 5.88
N LEU A 125 3.60 8.45 6.58
CA LEU A 125 2.38 9.13 6.10
C LEU A 125 2.61 10.62 5.88
N GLU A 126 3.21 11.33 6.83
CA GLU A 126 3.53 12.76 6.72
C GLU A 126 4.37 13.08 5.48
N VAL A 127 5.35 12.22 5.15
CA VAL A 127 6.18 12.38 3.95
C VAL A 127 5.36 12.16 2.68
N LEU A 128 4.50 11.13 2.66
CA LEU A 128 3.66 10.82 1.51
C LEU A 128 2.62 11.92 1.23
N GLU A 129 2.02 12.49 2.27
CA GLU A 129 1.04 13.57 2.17
C GLU A 129 1.63 14.88 1.62
N ARG A 130 2.97 15.05 1.69
CA ARG A 130 3.68 16.19 1.10
C ARG A 130 4.04 15.99 -0.37
N LEU A 131 3.79 14.81 -0.95
CA LEU A 131 4.10 14.57 -2.36
C LEU A 131 3.15 15.36 -3.28
N PRO A 132 3.62 15.88 -4.41
CA PRO A 132 2.76 16.60 -5.36
C PRO A 132 1.57 15.74 -5.81
N GLY A 133 0.37 16.30 -5.68
CA GLY A 133 -0.90 15.66 -6.03
C GLY A 133 -1.45 14.71 -4.96
N ALA A 134 -0.81 14.63 -3.78
CA ALA A 134 -1.31 13.84 -2.66
C ALA A 134 -2.59 14.45 -2.05
N ALA A 135 -3.52 13.58 -1.70
CA ALA A 135 -4.62 13.90 -0.80
C ALA A 135 -4.72 12.79 0.27
N PRO A 136 -4.85 13.15 1.56
CA PRO A 136 -5.09 12.17 2.62
C PRO A 136 -6.35 11.36 2.31
N TRP A 137 -6.26 10.05 2.46
CA TRP A 137 -7.41 9.19 2.27
C TRP A 137 -8.08 8.90 3.63
N ALA A 138 -9.39 9.15 3.70
CA ALA A 138 -10.22 8.76 4.82
C ALA A 138 -11.27 7.75 4.36
N PRO A 139 -11.57 6.71 5.17
CA PRO A 139 -12.64 5.79 4.85
C PRO A 139 -13.98 6.54 4.74
N PRO A 140 -14.85 6.18 3.77
CA PRO A 140 -16.19 6.76 3.67
C PRO A 140 -16.95 6.64 5.00
N ARG A 141 -17.62 7.72 5.43
CA ARG A 141 -18.43 7.72 6.66
C ARG A 141 -19.74 6.91 6.45
N GLY A 142 -19.92 5.83 7.22
CA GLY A 142 -21.15 5.01 7.38
C GLY A 142 -21.09 3.61 6.73
N ARG A 143 -21.47 2.49 7.34
CA ARG A 143 -22.21 2.14 8.57
C ARG A 143 -21.38 1.15 9.41
N SER A 144 -21.27 1.38 10.73
CA SER A 144 -20.86 0.39 11.76
C SER A 144 -19.50 -0.30 11.58
N ALA A 145 -18.44 0.29 12.16
CA ALA A 145 -17.34 -0.48 12.71
C ALA A 145 -17.82 -1.17 14.00
N LEU A 146 -18.54 -2.28 13.87
CA LEU A 146 -18.73 -3.21 14.98
C LEU A 146 -17.62 -4.26 14.86
N PHE A 147 -16.83 -4.34 15.93
CA PHE A 147 -15.81 -5.34 16.27
C PHE A 147 -14.47 -5.31 15.52
N GLU A 148 -13.47 -4.72 16.18
CA GLU A 148 -12.16 -5.39 16.37
C GLU A 148 -11.89 -5.42 17.89
N PRO A 149 -12.05 -6.57 18.59
CA PRO A 149 -11.40 -6.74 19.88
C PRO A 149 -9.92 -7.10 19.69
N ALA A 150 -9.17 -6.78 20.74
CA ALA A 150 -7.72 -6.85 20.89
C ALA A 150 -7.09 -8.24 20.64
#